data_AF-A0A534SRV2-F1
#
_entry.id   AF-A0A534SRV2-F1
#
_cell.length_a   1.000
_cell.length_b   1.000
_cell.length_c   1.000
_cell.angle_alpha   90.00
_cell.angle_beta   90.00
_cell.angle_gamma   90.00
#
_symmetry.space_group_name_H-M   'P 1'
#
loop_
_entity.id
_entity.type
_entity.pdbx_description
1 polymer ?
#
loop_
_entity_poly.entity_id
_entity_poly.type
_entity_poly.pdbx_seq_one_letter_code
_entity_poly.pdbx_strand_id
1 'polypeptide(L)'
;MKRSNRAQGLRTACFGLVALVVLGATAAGAAGDPDFGAVRWAALDCAPGGDPAGDESPSSADLVGDPSHPATYYAYDAKYLYFRYRLDSDPTSKGGFVENIWSALMQVPSGNPKQYQYEIAVNGKSDSLELWANTSAKDLSFSPNFNDGAEVRVFAQGVNAANGSTVNATPLVRAVPTG
;
A
#
# COMPACT_ATOMS: atom_id res chain seq x y z
N MET A 1 -7.38 -41.06 22.86
CA MET A 1 -7.01 -41.49 21.49
C MET A 1 -7.45 -40.40 20.52
N LYS A 2 -6.48 -39.65 19.93
CA LYS A 2 -6.43 -39.05 18.57
C LYS A 2 -7.67 -38.25 18.05
N ARG A 3 -7.58 -37.01 17.52
CA ARG A 3 -6.46 -36.23 16.95
C ARG A 3 -6.74 -34.71 17.08
N SER A 4 -5.65 -33.97 17.29
CA SER A 4 -5.52 -32.53 17.05
C SER A 4 -5.56 -32.25 15.55
N ASN A 5 -6.45 -31.36 15.10
CA ASN A 5 -6.41 -30.76 13.76
C ASN A 5 -5.79 -29.35 13.87
N ARG A 6 -4.46 -29.31 14.05
CA ARG A 6 -3.68 -28.16 13.60
C ARG A 6 -3.63 -28.22 12.06
N ALA A 7 -4.57 -27.55 11.40
CA ALA A 7 -4.33 -27.04 10.07
C ALA A 7 -3.67 -25.67 10.25
N GLN A 8 -2.34 -25.66 10.25
CA GLN A 8 -1.58 -24.43 10.06
C GLN A 8 -1.82 -24.01 8.61
N GLY A 9 -2.80 -23.13 8.40
CA GLY A 9 -2.93 -22.40 7.14
C GLY A 9 -1.65 -21.59 6.97
N LEU A 10 -0.88 -21.92 5.94
CA LEU A 10 0.23 -21.09 5.50
C LEU A 10 -0.42 -19.79 5.00
N ARG A 11 -0.41 -18.76 5.86
CA ARG A 11 -0.90 -17.42 5.54
C ARG A 11 0.02 -16.85 4.47
N THR A 12 -0.38 -16.99 3.22
CA THR A 12 0.31 -16.38 2.09
C THR A 12 -0.12 -14.93 2.09
N ALA A 13 0.67 -14.10 2.75
CA ALA A 13 0.40 -12.67 2.77
C ALA A 13 1.14 -12.03 1.58
N CYS A 14 0.39 -11.30 0.75
CA CYS A 14 0.84 -10.69 -0.50
C CYS A 14 1.73 -9.48 -0.23
N PHE A 15 3.02 -9.56 -0.53
CA PHE A 15 3.94 -8.42 -0.38
C PHE A 15 4.85 -8.26 -1.56
N GLY A 16 4.47 -7.30 -2.40
CA GLY A 16 5.32 -6.82 -3.44
C GLY A 16 6.35 -5.83 -2.93
N LEU A 17 7.60 -6.06 -3.29
CA LEU A 17 8.77 -5.33 -2.77
C LEU A 17 9.35 -4.47 -3.89
N VAL A 18 9.34 -3.14 -3.71
CA VAL A 18 9.96 -2.20 -4.66
C VAL A 18 11.29 -1.72 -4.08
N ALA A 19 12.39 -1.92 -4.82
CA ALA A 19 13.70 -1.33 -4.53
C ALA A 19 13.87 -0.04 -5.36
N LEU A 20 13.98 1.12 -4.70
CA LEU A 20 13.84 2.43 -5.35
C LEU A 20 15.19 3.15 -5.62
N VAL A 21 15.70 3.19 -6.84
CA VAL A 21 16.89 4.03 -7.16
C VAL A 21 16.54 5.52 -7.00
N VAL A 22 17.00 6.16 -5.91
CA VAL A 22 16.80 7.59 -5.64
C VAL A 22 17.84 8.41 -6.41
N LEU A 23 17.42 9.13 -7.45
CA LEU A 23 18.19 10.22 -8.04
C LEU A 23 17.90 11.51 -7.26
N GLY A 24 18.95 12.28 -6.95
CA GLY A 24 18.97 13.31 -5.90
C GLY A 24 17.85 14.35 -5.92
N ALA A 25 17.36 14.69 -4.72
CA ALA A 25 16.33 15.71 -4.51
C ALA A 25 16.92 17.12 -4.56
N THR A 26 16.45 17.96 -5.49
CA THR A 26 16.57 19.42 -5.41
C THR A 26 15.33 20.03 -4.77
N ALA A 27 15.48 21.20 -4.14
CA ALA A 27 14.46 21.91 -3.36
C ALA A 27 13.03 21.78 -3.90
N ALA A 28 12.10 21.41 -3.01
CA ALA A 28 10.69 21.20 -3.31
C ALA A 28 9.99 22.51 -3.71
N GLY A 29 9.92 22.77 -5.01
CA GLY A 29 8.78 23.52 -5.57
C GLY A 29 7.52 22.69 -5.41
N ALA A 30 6.33 23.31 -5.46
CA ALA A 30 5.06 22.58 -5.47
C ALA A 30 5.12 21.50 -6.57
N ALA A 31 5.16 20.24 -6.17
CA ALA A 31 5.08 19.14 -7.11
C ALA A 31 3.70 19.26 -7.77
N GLY A 32 3.66 19.57 -9.07
CA GLY A 32 2.39 19.53 -9.81
C GLY A 32 1.73 18.17 -9.62
N ASP A 33 0.40 18.16 -9.53
CA ASP A 33 -0.47 17.07 -9.08
C ASP A 33 -0.19 15.67 -9.67
N PRO A 34 -0.48 14.57 -8.92
CA PRO A 34 -0.32 13.21 -9.41
C PRO A 34 -1.27 12.88 -10.57
N ASP A 35 -0.73 12.38 -11.69
CA ASP A 35 -1.51 11.85 -12.82
C ASP A 35 -1.49 10.32 -12.88
N PHE A 36 -2.37 9.69 -12.12
CA PHE A 36 -2.54 8.23 -12.12
C PHE A 36 -3.00 7.64 -13.47
N GLY A 37 -3.49 8.46 -14.42
CA GLY A 37 -3.94 8.02 -15.74
C GLY A 37 -2.82 7.99 -16.78
N ALA A 38 -1.79 8.83 -16.60
CA ALA A 38 -0.63 8.91 -17.49
C ALA A 38 0.47 7.89 -17.14
N VAL A 39 0.50 7.37 -15.91
CA VAL A 39 1.54 6.42 -15.50
C VAL A 39 1.33 5.01 -16.07
N ARG A 40 2.45 4.34 -16.33
CA ARG A 40 2.44 2.94 -16.75
C ARG A 40 2.52 2.04 -15.51
N TRP A 41 1.43 1.33 -15.24
CA TRP A 41 1.34 0.37 -14.15
C TRP A 41 2.15 -0.90 -14.43
N ALA A 42 2.95 -1.31 -13.45
CA ALA A 42 3.63 -2.60 -13.40
C ALA A 42 2.98 -3.45 -12.30
N ALA A 43 2.69 -4.70 -12.63
CA ALA A 43 2.18 -5.66 -11.65
C ALA A 43 3.23 -5.92 -10.57
N LEU A 44 2.76 -6.04 -9.34
CA LEU A 44 3.57 -6.29 -8.15
C LEU A 44 3.25 -7.68 -7.55
N ASP A 45 2.70 -8.59 -8.37
CA ASP A 45 2.21 -9.90 -7.93
C ASP A 45 3.34 -10.81 -7.45
N CYS A 46 3.06 -11.48 -6.33
CA CYS A 46 4.04 -12.26 -5.58
C CYS A 46 3.72 -13.76 -5.54
N ALA A 47 2.56 -14.17 -6.05
CA ALA A 47 2.13 -15.56 -6.05
C ALA A 47 1.65 -15.98 -7.46
N PRO A 48 2.08 -17.14 -7.97
CA PRO A 48 1.47 -17.71 -9.16
C PRO A 48 -0.02 -17.95 -8.91
N GLY A 49 -0.90 -17.25 -9.62
CA GLY A 49 -2.35 -17.45 -9.55
C GLY A 49 -3.19 -16.27 -9.06
N GLY A 50 -2.58 -15.21 -8.53
CA GLY A 50 -3.31 -14.04 -8.01
C GLY A 50 -3.72 -14.17 -6.55
N ASP A 51 -4.70 -13.36 -6.14
CA ASP A 51 -5.23 -13.25 -4.78
C ASP A 51 -6.75 -13.56 -4.80
N PRO A 52 -7.22 -14.71 -4.28
CA PRO A 52 -8.60 -15.13 -4.44
C PRO A 52 -9.60 -14.32 -3.60
N ALA A 53 -10.70 -13.89 -4.20
CA ALA A 53 -11.79 -13.25 -3.46
C ALA A 53 -12.37 -14.14 -2.35
N GLY A 54 -12.68 -13.53 -1.21
CA GLY A 54 -13.36 -14.12 -0.07
C GLY A 54 -12.47 -14.90 0.89
N ASP A 55 -11.15 -14.82 0.76
CA ASP A 55 -10.21 -15.47 1.67
C ASP A 55 -9.79 -14.57 2.87
N GLU A 56 -10.10 -13.27 2.80
CA GLU A 56 -9.97 -12.32 3.90
C GLU A 56 -11.26 -11.58 4.26
N SER A 57 -11.31 -11.06 5.50
CA SER A 57 -12.48 -10.36 6.04
C SER A 57 -12.09 -9.13 6.87
N PRO A 58 -12.76 -7.96 6.68
CA PRO A 58 -13.91 -7.74 5.80
C PRO A 58 -13.51 -7.68 4.31
N SER A 59 -14.48 -7.82 3.39
CA SER A 59 -14.26 -7.76 1.93
C SER A 59 -13.67 -6.44 1.43
N SER A 60 -13.66 -5.39 2.26
CA SER A 60 -13.02 -4.12 1.92
C SER A 60 -11.52 -4.11 2.25
N ALA A 61 -11.04 -5.08 3.03
CA ALA A 61 -9.62 -5.33 3.27
C ALA A 61 -9.05 -6.44 2.37
N ASP A 62 -9.93 -7.22 1.74
CA ASP A 62 -9.61 -8.34 0.86
C ASP A 62 -9.05 -7.84 -0.49
N LEU A 63 -7.79 -8.18 -0.78
CA LEU A 63 -7.13 -7.88 -2.04
C LEU A 63 -7.50 -8.98 -3.05
N VAL A 64 -7.89 -8.60 -4.26
CA VAL A 64 -8.35 -9.58 -5.26
C VAL A 64 -7.64 -9.45 -6.59
N GLY A 65 -7.20 -10.56 -7.14
CA GLY A 65 -6.56 -10.59 -8.45
C GLY A 65 -6.44 -11.99 -9.04
N ASP A 66 -6.21 -12.03 -10.34
CA ASP A 66 -5.98 -13.24 -11.12
C ASP A 66 -4.79 -13.00 -12.08
N PRO A 67 -4.27 -14.03 -12.78
CA PRO A 67 -3.12 -13.85 -13.68
C PRO A 67 -3.31 -12.82 -14.81
N SER A 68 -4.55 -12.51 -15.19
CA SER A 68 -4.90 -11.46 -16.15
C SER A 68 -5.20 -10.10 -15.50
N HIS A 69 -5.56 -10.09 -14.21
CA HIS A 69 -5.84 -8.90 -13.41
C HIS A 69 -5.11 -8.94 -12.06
N PRO A 70 -3.80 -8.67 -12.02
CA PRO A 70 -3.00 -8.60 -10.80
C PRO A 70 -3.66 -7.83 -9.65
N ALA A 71 -3.52 -8.33 -8.42
CA ALA A 71 -4.14 -7.71 -7.24
C ALA A 71 -3.49 -6.37 -6.88
N THR A 72 -2.19 -6.25 -7.14
CA THR A 72 -1.39 -5.10 -6.76
C THR A 72 -0.52 -4.60 -7.91
N TYR A 73 -0.35 -3.28 -7.96
CA TYR A 73 0.50 -2.61 -8.94
C TYR A 73 1.30 -1.48 -8.30
N TYR A 74 2.41 -1.16 -8.93
CA TYR A 74 3.13 0.09 -8.70
C TYR A 74 3.37 0.82 -10.02
N ALA A 75 3.59 2.12 -9.93
CA ALA A 75 4.10 2.94 -11.03
C ALA A 75 4.91 4.09 -10.45
N TYR A 76 5.66 4.79 -11.27
CA TYR A 76 6.37 5.99 -10.85
C TYR A 76 6.55 6.94 -12.04
N ASP A 77 6.73 8.21 -11.72
CA ASP A 77 7.21 9.23 -12.65
C ASP A 77 8.36 10.02 -12.02
N ALA A 78 8.64 11.22 -12.54
CA ALA A 78 9.72 12.06 -12.01
C ALA A 78 9.43 12.65 -10.62
N LYS A 79 8.20 12.56 -10.11
CA LYS A 79 7.73 13.25 -8.89
C LYS A 79 7.07 12.32 -7.88
N TYR A 80 6.35 11.30 -8.34
CA TYR A 80 5.52 10.44 -7.49
C TYR A 80 5.84 8.97 -7.69
N LEU A 81 5.69 8.24 -6.60
CA LEU A 81 5.56 6.79 -6.56
C LEU A 81 4.08 6.47 -6.32
N TYR A 82 3.54 5.58 -7.14
CA TYR A 82 2.13 5.21 -7.14
C TYR A 82 1.97 3.75 -6.74
N PHE A 83 0.92 3.49 -5.97
CA PHE A 83 0.47 2.15 -5.63
C PHE A 83 -1.00 2.01 -6.01
N ARG A 84 -1.39 0.80 -6.40
CA ARG A 84 -2.78 0.46 -6.70
C ARG A 84 -3.10 -0.93 -6.20
N TYR A 85 -4.22 -1.03 -5.49
CA TYR A 85 -4.81 -2.28 -5.03
C TYR A 85 -6.16 -2.50 -5.70
N ARG A 86 -6.45 -3.76 -6.02
CA ARG A 86 -7.78 -4.24 -6.38
C ARG A 86 -8.39 -4.88 -5.14
N LEU A 87 -9.63 -4.52 -4.84
CA LEU A 87 -10.33 -4.95 -3.63
C LEU A 87 -11.61 -5.70 -3.99
N ASP A 88 -12.03 -6.63 -3.14
CA ASP A 88 -13.28 -7.39 -3.34
C ASP A 88 -14.54 -6.50 -3.23
N SER A 89 -14.44 -5.37 -2.53
CA SER A 89 -15.55 -4.42 -2.40
C SER A 89 -15.10 -2.95 -2.35
N ASP A 90 -16.08 -2.04 -2.52
CA ASP A 90 -15.85 -0.60 -2.50
C ASP A 90 -15.28 -0.16 -1.13
N PRO A 91 -14.06 0.40 -1.08
CA PRO A 91 -13.45 0.84 0.17
C PRO A 91 -13.92 2.23 0.60
N THR A 92 -14.82 2.89 -0.13
CA THR A 92 -15.24 4.27 0.17
C THR A 92 -16.35 4.34 1.23
N SER A 93 -16.34 5.41 2.02
CA SER A 93 -17.38 5.67 3.02
C SER A 93 -17.47 7.17 3.33
N LYS A 94 -18.67 7.76 3.25
CA LYS A 94 -18.97 9.14 3.69
C LYS A 94 -17.94 10.20 3.23
N GLY A 95 -17.55 10.13 1.96
CA GLY A 95 -16.57 11.05 1.37
C GLY A 95 -15.12 10.67 1.63
N GLY A 96 -14.83 9.68 2.47
CA GLY A 96 -13.50 9.13 2.70
C GLY A 96 -13.46 7.61 2.46
N PHE A 97 -12.80 6.87 3.35
CA PHE A 97 -12.65 5.42 3.27
C PHE A 97 -13.30 4.71 4.46
N VAL A 98 -13.66 3.44 4.31
CA VAL A 98 -14.08 2.59 5.43
C VAL A 98 -12.94 2.43 6.43
N GLU A 99 -13.26 2.14 7.71
CA GLU A 99 -12.26 1.98 8.77
C GLU A 99 -11.39 0.71 8.57
N ASN A 100 -10.40 0.84 7.70
CA ASN A 100 -9.35 -0.13 7.38
C ASN A 100 -8.03 0.62 7.15
N ILE A 101 -6.94 -0.13 7.07
CA ILE A 101 -5.62 0.37 6.69
C ILE A 101 -5.12 -0.47 5.52
N TRP A 102 -4.81 0.19 4.41
CA TRP A 102 -4.15 -0.44 3.26
C TRP A 102 -2.74 0.11 3.14
N SER A 103 -1.75 -0.76 3.35
CA SER A 103 -0.34 -0.36 3.45
C SER A 103 0.52 -0.98 2.35
N ALA A 104 1.55 -0.26 1.91
CA ALA A 104 2.66 -0.79 1.13
C ALA A 104 3.97 -0.61 1.91
N LEU A 105 4.76 -1.69 2.01
CA LEU A 105 6.06 -1.68 2.67
C LEU A 105 7.15 -1.41 1.63
N MET A 106 7.97 -0.39 1.86
CA MET A 106 8.96 0.10 0.90
C MET A 106 10.37 -0.06 1.43
N GLN A 107 11.26 -0.48 0.54
CA GLN A 107 12.69 -0.51 0.78
C GLN A 107 13.39 0.58 -0.01
N VAL A 108 14.38 1.22 0.61
CA VAL A 108 15.29 2.13 -0.10
C VAL A 108 16.60 1.40 -0.37
N PRO A 109 17.28 1.62 -1.52
CA PRO A 109 18.49 0.88 -1.90
C PRO A 109 19.65 1.02 -0.93
N SER A 110 19.72 2.13 -0.21
CA SER A 110 20.72 2.36 0.84
C SER A 110 20.40 1.62 2.14
N GLY A 111 19.20 1.06 2.27
CA GLY A 111 18.73 0.35 3.45
C GLY A 111 19.10 -1.13 3.44
N ASN A 112 18.73 -1.83 4.52
CA ASN A 112 18.85 -3.28 4.60
C ASN A 112 17.76 -3.92 3.74
N PRO A 113 18.09 -4.73 2.71
CA PRO A 113 17.10 -5.35 1.82
C PRO A 113 16.27 -6.46 2.49
N LYS A 114 16.52 -6.80 3.75
CA LYS A 114 15.66 -7.69 4.54
C LYS A 114 14.61 -6.95 5.35
N GLN A 115 14.69 -5.63 5.42
CA GLN A 115 13.87 -4.79 6.27
C GLN A 115 13.15 -3.78 5.39
N TYR A 116 11.95 -3.33 5.77
CA TYR A 116 11.36 -2.17 5.11
C TYR A 116 11.76 -0.90 5.86
N GLN A 117 11.94 0.20 5.14
CA GLN A 117 12.33 1.49 5.74
C GLN A 117 11.15 2.44 5.84
N TYR A 118 10.17 2.31 4.95
CA TYR A 118 8.99 3.16 4.94
C TYR A 118 7.72 2.35 4.72
N GLU A 119 6.64 2.76 5.37
CA GLU A 119 5.29 2.29 5.14
C GLU A 119 4.46 3.45 4.60
N ILE A 120 3.82 3.27 3.44
CA ILE A 120 2.79 4.18 2.95
C ILE A 120 1.44 3.54 3.22
N ALA A 121 0.52 4.29 3.82
CA ALA A 121 -0.77 3.75 4.26
C ALA A 121 -1.92 4.70 3.92
N VAL A 122 -3.01 4.14 3.41
CA VAL A 122 -4.33 4.81 3.43
C VAL A 122 -5.03 4.37 4.70
N ASN A 123 -5.27 5.31 5.60
CA ASN A 123 -5.93 5.07 6.88
C ASN A 123 -7.36 5.62 6.84
N GLY A 124 -8.35 4.74 6.69
CA GLY A 124 -9.76 5.14 6.61
C GLY A 124 -10.38 5.52 7.96
N LYS A 125 -9.68 5.30 9.08
CA LYS A 125 -10.12 5.84 10.38
C LYS A 125 -9.92 7.35 10.46
N SER A 126 -8.80 7.83 9.92
CA SER A 126 -8.41 9.24 9.91
C SER A 126 -8.64 9.93 8.57
N ASP A 127 -9.13 9.19 7.57
CA ASP A 127 -9.28 9.65 6.19
C ASP A 127 -8.00 10.33 5.68
N SER A 128 -6.86 9.66 5.84
CA SER A 128 -5.55 10.20 5.48
C SER A 128 -4.69 9.23 4.68
N LEU A 129 -3.88 9.80 3.79
CA LEU A 129 -2.66 9.17 3.29
C LEU A 129 -1.53 9.48 4.26
N GLU A 130 -0.79 8.47 4.68
CA GLU A 130 0.28 8.60 5.65
C GLU A 130 1.56 7.94 5.14
N LEU A 131 2.70 8.56 5.45
CA LEU A 131 4.02 7.98 5.28
C LEU A 131 4.66 7.83 6.66
N TRP A 132 5.09 6.62 6.96
CA TRP A 132 5.71 6.26 8.22
C TRP A 132 7.12 5.72 7.97
N ALA A 133 8.06 6.10 8.82
CA ALA A 133 9.42 5.56 8.82
C ALA A 133 9.53 4.45 9.87
N ASN A 134 10.08 3.32 9.44
CA ASN A 134 10.46 2.22 10.31
C ASN A 134 11.89 2.44 10.80
N THR A 135 12.00 2.93 12.03
CA THR A 135 13.24 3.34 12.68
C THR A 135 13.84 2.24 13.56
N SER A 136 13.04 1.26 13.96
CA SER A 136 13.48 0.07 14.72
C SER A 136 13.28 -1.22 13.94
N ALA A 137 13.62 -1.18 12.65
CA ALA A 137 13.27 -2.21 11.68
C ALA A 137 13.80 -3.60 12.01
N LYS A 138 12.96 -4.62 11.75
CA LYS A 138 13.30 -6.04 11.85
C LYS A 138 13.32 -6.68 10.48
N ASP A 139 13.99 -7.82 10.39
CA ASP A 139 13.91 -8.65 9.19
C ASP A 139 12.44 -9.04 8.93
N LEU A 140 11.99 -8.82 7.70
CA LEU A 140 10.63 -9.08 7.26
C LEU A 140 10.24 -10.53 7.53
N SER A 141 9.23 -10.70 8.38
CA SER A 141 8.62 -11.99 8.68
C SER A 141 7.11 -11.83 8.75
N PHE A 142 6.41 -12.67 8.01
CA PHE A 142 4.95 -12.76 7.99
C PHE A 142 4.42 -13.99 8.72
N SER A 143 5.32 -14.77 9.31
CA SER A 143 4.98 -15.97 10.09
C SER A 143 5.21 -15.73 11.58
N PRO A 144 4.23 -16.02 12.45
CA PRO A 144 2.87 -16.44 12.13
C PRO A 144 1.98 -15.30 11.60
N ASN A 145 2.37 -14.05 11.87
CA ASN A 145 1.78 -12.81 11.38
C ASN A 145 2.89 -11.77 11.22
N PHE A 146 2.62 -10.72 10.45
CA PHE A 146 3.46 -9.52 10.43
C PHE A 146 3.53 -8.88 11.83
N ASN A 147 4.73 -8.48 12.26
CA ASN A 147 4.97 -8.01 13.64
C ASN A 147 6.02 -6.88 13.75
N ASP A 148 6.28 -6.19 12.65
CA ASP A 148 7.20 -5.06 12.58
C ASP A 148 6.44 -3.81 12.14
N GLY A 149 5.96 -2.98 13.07
CA GLY A 149 5.22 -1.76 12.74
C GLY A 149 6.13 -0.54 12.68
N ALA A 150 5.81 0.43 11.82
CA ALA A 150 6.60 1.66 11.70
C ALA A 150 6.34 2.61 12.88
N GLU A 151 7.37 3.35 13.34
CA GLU A 151 7.25 4.17 14.56
C GLU A 151 6.98 5.65 14.31
N VAL A 152 7.53 6.22 13.23
CA VAL A 152 7.56 7.68 13.06
C VAL A 152 6.77 8.11 11.84
N ARG A 153 5.63 8.79 12.04
CA ARG A 153 4.89 9.41 10.93
C ARG A 153 5.64 10.64 10.42
N VAL A 154 6.12 10.57 9.19
CA VAL A 154 6.90 11.65 8.55
C VAL A 154 6.05 12.53 7.64
N PHE A 155 4.90 12.02 7.16
CA PHE A 155 3.94 12.79 6.38
C PHE A 155 2.52 12.29 6.62
N ALA A 156 1.56 13.21 6.57
CA ALA A 156 0.13 12.89 6.52
C ALA A 156 -0.60 13.97 5.72
N GLN A 157 -1.55 13.55 4.89
CA GLN A 157 -2.48 14.44 4.20
C GLN A 157 -3.87 13.81 4.18
N GLY A 158 -4.90 14.58 4.50
CA GLY A 158 -6.28 14.11 4.38
C GLY A 158 -6.62 13.75 2.94
N VAL A 159 -7.33 12.64 2.72
CA VAL A 159 -7.70 12.16 1.38
C VAL A 159 -8.63 13.15 0.65
N ASN A 160 -9.36 13.96 1.41
CA ASN A 160 -10.24 15.02 0.93
C ASN A 160 -9.63 16.42 0.94
N ALA A 161 -8.34 16.54 1.28
CA ALA A 161 -7.69 17.83 1.54
C ALA A 161 -7.21 18.53 0.25
N ALA A 162 -7.89 18.36 -0.88
CA ALA A 162 -7.67 19.17 -2.08
C ALA A 162 -8.23 20.59 -1.85
N ASN A 163 -7.59 21.38 -1.00
CA ASN A 163 -7.79 22.83 -0.91
C ASN A 163 -6.44 23.51 -0.68
N GLY A 164 -6.35 24.82 -0.96
CA GLY A 164 -5.09 25.59 -1.02
C GLY A 164 -4.24 25.69 0.25
N SER A 165 -4.50 24.87 1.27
CA SER A 165 -3.68 24.71 2.48
C SER A 165 -2.84 23.42 2.49
N THR A 166 -2.92 22.58 1.45
CA THR A 166 -2.13 21.34 1.35
C THR A 166 -0.94 21.46 0.40
N VAL A 167 -0.01 20.50 0.50
CA VAL A 167 1.19 20.44 -0.34
C VAL A 167 0.84 20.17 -1.81
N ASN A 168 -0.29 19.48 -2.07
CA ASN A 168 -0.77 19.13 -3.42
C ASN A 168 -2.19 19.66 -3.62
N ALA A 169 -2.50 20.22 -4.79
CA ALA A 169 -3.79 20.84 -5.07
C ALA A 169 -4.90 19.80 -5.39
N THR A 170 -4.54 18.54 -5.59
CA THR A 170 -5.44 17.42 -5.89
C THR A 170 -5.30 16.25 -4.91
N PRO A 171 -6.25 15.30 -4.90
CA PRO A 171 -6.18 14.13 -4.03
C PRO A 171 -4.96 13.24 -4.35
N LEU A 172 -4.22 12.87 -3.31
CA LEU A 172 -3.12 11.89 -3.39
C LEU A 172 -3.61 10.43 -3.37
N VAL A 173 -4.91 10.23 -3.16
CA VAL A 173 -5.55 8.92 -3.07
C VAL A 173 -6.90 9.00 -3.79
N ARG A 174 -7.29 7.92 -4.47
CA ARG A 174 -8.63 7.75 -5.04
C ARG A 174 -9.03 6.29 -5.10
N ALA A 175 -10.33 6.04 -4.99
CA ALA A 175 -10.94 4.77 -5.36
C ALA A 175 -11.59 4.90 -6.74
N VAL A 176 -11.49 3.86 -7.57
CA VAL A 176 -12.16 3.81 -8.89
C VAL A 176 -12.85 2.45 -9.03
N PRO A 177 -14.09 2.39 -9.55
CA PRO A 177 -14.75 1.13 -9.84
C PRO A 177 -13.95 0.29 -10.84
N THR A 178 -13.88 -1.02 -10.61
CA THR A 178 -13.47 -1.97 -11.66
C THR A 178 -14.65 -2.16 -12.60
N GLY A 179 -14.45 -1.90 -13.89
CA GLY A 179 -15.45 -2.18 -14.92
C GLY A 179 -15.68 -3.66 -15.15
#